data_AF-A0A922XMN9-F1
#
_entry.id   AF-A0A922XMN9-F1
#
_cell.length_a   1.000
_cell.length_b   1.000
_cell.length_c   1.000
_cell.angle_alpha   90.00
_cell.angle_beta   90.00
_cell.angle_gamma   90.00
#
_symmetry.space_group_name_H-M   'P 1'
#
loop_
_entity.id
_entity.type
_entity.pdbx_description
1 polymer ?
#
loop_
_entity_poly.entity_id
_entity_poly.type
_entity_poly.pdbx_seq_one_letter_code
_entity_poly.pdbx_strand_id
1 'polypeptide(L)'
;MQAGPDVVYCIPKTKSFMKLRFFAPLVILLFPLFTQAQSQPEHHYVTIGVFRMHDHAIAYTDKANKQNFNAQYAIHAEKQLYYVYLLDTEDKKKAYNFLIKIRVETEYKTAWVYNGILGDQQETPAVVKAPVIEEPKKEEPVVETPKAAEPLKEPITDQPIAKTDSSLIRKEPEKKPEGKPFYFKLLDKESGEETEGEIHIITAAAAPQYQSFPANQTVYIKKPASGLLQITTVSAGYREEVRTIDYVNPANSTAEVNSQQEAIVAFPLTKVKLGDYIEFTNVRFIPNTALLQPEAKNELDGLINLMKENKKYKIRIHAHCNGSDPRDIVSKGSSAQYFATDPANLRETVSAKRLTELRAELVKNYMVSEGIEAKRIGTKAEGGSIMIYPQNSTLSGRNDRIEVEISRGR
;
A
#
# COMPACT_ATOMS: atom_id res chain seq x y z
N MET A 1 68.93 32.03 -33.78
CA MET A 1 69.73 31.67 -34.98
C MET A 1 70.03 30.19 -34.88
N GLN A 2 69.82 29.34 -35.89
CA GLN A 2 69.28 29.55 -37.24
C GLN A 2 68.67 28.19 -37.67
N ALA A 3 67.38 28.16 -38.00
CA ALA A 3 66.86 27.79 -39.33
C ALA A 3 66.87 26.28 -39.70
N GLY A 4 65.77 25.81 -40.31
CA GLY A 4 65.77 24.64 -41.19
C GLY A 4 66.41 25.00 -42.55
N PRO A 5 66.01 24.40 -43.69
CA PRO A 5 64.66 23.94 -44.03
C PRO A 5 64.69 22.41 -44.36
N ASP A 6 63.92 21.77 -45.27
CA ASP A 6 62.97 22.23 -46.28
C ASP A 6 61.92 21.16 -46.66
N VAL A 7 61.04 21.51 -47.60
CA VAL A 7 59.88 20.76 -48.10
C VAL A 7 60.07 20.37 -49.57
N VAL A 8 59.51 19.24 -50.00
CA VAL A 8 59.28 18.96 -51.44
C VAL A 8 57.80 18.70 -51.70
N TYR A 9 57.19 19.59 -52.48
CA TYR A 9 55.82 19.45 -53.02
C TYR A 9 55.81 18.66 -54.32
N CYS A 10 54.79 17.81 -54.52
CA CYS A 10 54.39 17.32 -55.84
C CYS A 10 52.86 17.11 -55.94
N ILE A 11 52.23 17.96 -56.75
CA ILE A 11 50.89 17.86 -57.36
C ILE A 11 51.16 18.12 -58.87
N PRO A 12 50.35 17.72 -59.89
CA PRO A 12 48.99 17.17 -59.81
C PRO A 12 48.64 16.05 -60.84
N LYS A 13 47.38 15.58 -60.82
CA LYS A 13 46.53 15.57 -62.03
C LYS A 13 45.03 15.33 -61.76
N THR A 14 44.23 16.23 -62.32
CA THR A 14 42.78 16.09 -62.62
C THR A 14 42.55 14.99 -63.67
N LYS A 15 41.35 14.48 -64.04
CA LYS A 15 39.96 14.99 -64.00
C LYS A 15 39.04 13.82 -64.42
N SER A 16 37.81 13.68 -63.91
CA SER A 16 36.72 13.08 -64.70
C SER A 16 35.35 13.52 -64.19
N PHE A 17 34.52 14.04 -65.09
CA PHE A 17 33.14 14.43 -64.83
C PHE A 17 32.22 13.23 -65.09
N MET A 18 31.35 12.88 -64.13
CA MET A 18 30.22 11.98 -64.39
C MET A 18 28.90 12.74 -64.28
N LYS A 19 27.96 12.45 -65.19
CA LYS A 19 26.81 13.30 -65.48
C LYS A 19 25.68 13.17 -64.47
N LEU A 20 25.12 14.33 -64.16
CA LEU A 20 23.89 14.56 -63.40
C LEU A 20 22.69 13.79 -63.99
N ARG A 21 21.97 13.04 -63.14
CA ARG A 21 20.58 12.61 -63.36
C ARG A 21 19.80 12.81 -62.07
N PHE A 22 18.92 13.82 -62.04
CA PHE A 22 18.00 14.04 -60.94
C PHE A 22 16.91 12.96 -60.95
N PHE A 23 17.02 11.99 -60.04
CA PHE A 23 15.87 11.24 -59.54
C PHE A 23 15.45 11.89 -58.23
N ALA A 24 14.24 12.42 -58.17
CA ALA A 24 13.68 12.93 -56.92
C ALA A 24 13.24 11.76 -56.03
N PRO A 25 13.82 11.55 -54.83
CA PRO A 25 13.28 10.59 -53.90
C PRO A 25 11.99 11.15 -53.31
N LEU A 26 10.89 10.40 -53.46
CA LEU A 26 9.67 10.63 -52.69
C LEU A 26 9.99 10.37 -51.22
N VAL A 27 10.31 11.42 -50.47
CA VAL A 27 10.48 11.34 -49.01
C VAL A 27 9.10 11.12 -48.40
N ILE A 28 8.73 9.85 -48.26
CA ILE A 28 7.60 9.45 -47.41
C ILE A 28 8.00 9.81 -45.99
N LEU A 29 7.47 10.94 -45.52
CA LEU A 29 7.67 11.46 -44.19
C LEU A 29 6.87 10.59 -43.22
N LEU A 30 7.47 9.44 -42.87
CA LEU A 30 7.03 8.53 -41.82
C LEU A 30 7.14 9.28 -40.49
N PHE A 31 6.14 10.10 -40.20
CA PHE A 31 5.90 10.57 -38.84
C PHE A 31 5.77 9.31 -37.96
N PRO A 32 6.67 9.09 -36.97
CA PRO A 32 6.36 8.14 -35.94
C PRO A 32 5.10 8.66 -35.26
N LEU A 33 4.01 7.88 -35.34
CA LEU A 33 2.90 8.02 -34.43
C LEU A 33 3.48 7.75 -33.05
N PHE A 34 3.88 8.82 -32.36
CA PHE A 34 4.03 8.82 -30.92
C PHE A 34 2.62 8.59 -30.37
N THR A 35 2.26 7.32 -30.23
CA THR A 35 1.19 6.90 -29.35
C THR A 35 1.60 7.36 -27.97
N GLN A 36 1.16 8.56 -27.59
CA GLN A 36 1.13 8.95 -26.21
C GLN A 36 0.18 7.97 -25.53
N ALA A 37 0.76 6.93 -24.92
CA ALA A 37 0.08 6.17 -23.91
C ALA A 37 -0.27 7.20 -22.81
N GLN A 38 -1.51 7.69 -22.83
CA GLN A 38 -2.05 8.46 -21.73
C GLN A 38 -2.02 7.53 -20.53
N SER A 39 -1.03 7.72 -19.65
CA SER A 39 -1.03 7.11 -18.34
C SER A 39 -2.35 7.49 -17.67
N GLN A 40 -3.21 6.51 -17.42
CA GLN A 40 -4.38 6.73 -16.58
C GLN A 40 -3.89 7.34 -15.26
N PRO A 41 -4.59 8.36 -14.72
CA PRO A 41 -4.18 8.97 -13.45
C PRO A 41 -4.08 7.89 -12.37
N GLU A 42 -2.91 7.79 -11.72
CA GLU A 42 -2.71 6.88 -10.60
C GLU A 42 -3.33 7.52 -9.36
N HIS A 43 -4.50 7.02 -8.93
CA HIS A 43 -5.17 7.51 -7.73
C HIS A 43 -4.53 6.92 -6.47
N HIS A 44 -4.35 7.77 -5.47
CA HIS A 44 -3.77 7.44 -4.17
C HIS A 44 -4.79 7.67 -3.05
N TYR A 45 -5.35 6.58 -2.54
CA TYR A 45 -6.40 6.59 -1.52
C TYR A 45 -5.80 6.39 -0.13
N VAL A 46 -6.05 7.31 0.80
CA VAL A 46 -5.66 7.13 2.21
C VAL A 46 -6.74 6.32 2.92
N THR A 47 -6.61 5.01 2.80
CA THR A 47 -7.54 3.98 3.30
C THR A 47 -7.40 3.80 4.81
N ILE A 48 -8.53 3.67 5.50
CA ILE A 48 -8.63 3.44 6.95
C ILE A 48 -9.26 2.09 7.32
N GLY A 49 -9.97 1.44 6.40
CA GLY A 49 -10.53 0.10 6.58
C GLY A 49 -10.91 -0.55 5.25
N VAL A 50 -11.02 -1.88 5.21
CA VAL A 50 -11.44 -2.64 4.02
C VAL A 50 -12.41 -3.75 4.41
N PHE A 51 -13.59 -3.74 3.79
CA PHE A 51 -14.71 -4.58 4.16
C PHE A 51 -15.17 -5.47 3.01
N ARG A 52 -15.52 -6.72 3.33
CA ARG A 52 -16.18 -7.62 2.36
C ARG A 52 -17.68 -7.31 2.20
N MET A 53 -18.33 -6.82 3.26
CA MET A 53 -19.75 -6.49 3.26
C MET A 53 -19.95 -4.97 3.10
N HIS A 54 -20.85 -4.58 2.21
CA HIS A 54 -21.15 -3.18 1.88
C HIS A 54 -21.62 -2.39 3.11
N ASP A 55 -22.56 -2.95 3.87
CA ASP A 55 -23.15 -2.33 5.06
C ASP A 55 -22.09 -2.01 6.14
N HIS A 56 -21.04 -2.82 6.24
CA HIS A 56 -19.92 -2.56 7.16
C HIS A 56 -19.08 -1.37 6.69
N ALA A 57 -18.83 -1.24 5.38
CA ALA A 57 -18.16 -0.06 4.83
C ALA A 57 -18.98 1.21 5.04
N ILE A 58 -20.31 1.17 4.84
CA ILE A 58 -21.21 2.28 5.16
C ILE A 58 -21.11 2.63 6.65
N ALA A 59 -21.32 1.66 7.55
CA ALA A 59 -21.31 1.91 8.99
C ALA A 59 -19.96 2.47 9.50
N TYR A 60 -18.84 2.01 8.95
CA TYR A 60 -17.51 2.53 9.29
C TYR A 60 -17.26 3.93 8.72
N THR A 61 -17.74 4.21 7.50
CA THR A 61 -17.73 5.55 6.89
C THR A 61 -18.56 6.52 7.74
N ASP A 62 -19.75 6.14 8.17
CA ASP A 62 -20.60 6.94 9.06
C ASP A 62 -19.96 7.16 10.45
N LYS A 63 -19.26 6.15 10.99
CA LYS A 63 -18.50 6.27 12.24
C LYS A 63 -17.39 7.32 12.10
N ALA A 64 -16.64 7.30 11.00
CA ALA A 64 -15.61 8.30 10.71
C ALA A 64 -16.21 9.70 10.49
N ASN A 65 -17.32 9.80 9.75
CA ASN A 65 -17.98 11.08 9.48
C ASN A 65 -18.57 11.72 10.75
N LYS A 66 -19.05 10.93 11.71
CA LYS A 66 -19.45 11.40 13.07
C LYS A 66 -18.28 11.99 13.87
N GLN A 67 -17.04 11.68 13.52
CA GLN A 67 -15.83 12.27 14.11
C GLN A 67 -15.33 13.51 13.33
N ASN A 68 -16.11 14.02 12.38
CA ASN A 68 -15.79 15.14 11.48
C ASN A 68 -14.69 14.84 10.44
N PHE A 69 -14.48 13.56 10.10
CA PHE A 69 -13.77 13.21 8.87
C PHE A 69 -14.70 13.34 7.66
N ASN A 70 -14.11 13.39 6.45
CA ASN A 70 -14.84 13.30 5.18
C ASN A 70 -14.54 11.94 4.54
N ALA A 71 -14.91 10.89 5.25
CA ALA A 71 -14.75 9.52 4.82
C ALA A 71 -15.71 9.19 3.67
N GLN A 72 -15.18 8.46 2.70
CA GLN A 72 -15.90 7.91 1.56
C GLN A 72 -15.52 6.43 1.43
N TYR A 73 -16.28 5.68 0.65
CA TYR A 73 -15.94 4.30 0.31
C TYR A 73 -16.12 4.03 -1.17
N ALA A 74 -15.35 3.08 -1.69
CA ALA A 74 -15.44 2.64 -3.08
C ALA A 74 -15.03 1.16 -3.20
N ILE A 75 -15.58 0.44 -4.19
CA ILE A 75 -15.31 -0.98 -4.40
C ILE A 75 -14.03 -1.20 -5.24
N HIS A 76 -13.20 -2.16 -4.86
CA HIS A 76 -12.17 -2.69 -5.75
C HIS A 76 -12.81 -3.81 -6.58
N ALA A 77 -13.24 -3.51 -7.80
CA ALA A 77 -14.07 -4.38 -8.65
C ALA A 77 -13.57 -5.84 -8.71
N GLU A 78 -12.29 -6.07 -9.03
CA GLU A 78 -11.71 -7.43 -9.12
C GLU A 78 -11.74 -8.23 -7.81
N LYS A 79 -11.59 -7.55 -6.66
CA LYS A 79 -11.47 -8.18 -5.34
C LYS A 79 -12.80 -8.27 -4.61
N GLN A 80 -13.82 -7.55 -5.07
CA GLN A 80 -15.13 -7.44 -4.41
C GLN A 80 -14.99 -7.02 -2.93
N LEU A 81 -14.14 -6.03 -2.69
CA LEU A 81 -13.85 -5.44 -1.38
C LEU A 81 -14.12 -3.94 -1.40
N TYR A 82 -14.80 -3.43 -0.37
CA TYR A 82 -15.09 -2.01 -0.19
C TYR A 82 -14.00 -1.35 0.65
N TYR A 83 -13.29 -0.41 0.06
CA TYR A 83 -12.23 0.36 0.69
C TYR A 83 -12.84 1.64 1.26
N VAL A 84 -12.71 1.88 2.57
CA VAL A 84 -13.10 3.14 3.21
C VAL A 84 -11.85 4.02 3.33
N TYR A 85 -11.91 5.23 2.79
CA TYR A 85 -10.78 6.16 2.69
C TYR A 85 -11.16 7.58 3.11
N LEU A 86 -10.17 8.34 3.57
CA LEU A 86 -10.32 9.72 4.04
C LEU A 86 -9.85 10.78 3.04
N LEU A 87 -9.14 10.35 1.98
CA LEU A 87 -8.63 11.19 0.92
C LEU A 87 -8.46 10.36 -0.34
N ASP A 88 -8.93 10.87 -1.47
CA ASP A 88 -8.52 10.49 -2.83
C ASP A 88 -7.74 11.66 -3.43
N THR A 89 -6.67 11.36 -4.17
CA THR A 89 -5.78 12.34 -4.80
C THR A 89 -4.87 11.69 -5.83
N GLU A 90 -4.66 12.36 -6.96
CA GLU A 90 -3.61 12.00 -7.93
C GLU A 90 -2.19 12.39 -7.43
N ASP A 91 -2.10 13.34 -6.49
CA ASP A 91 -0.83 13.70 -5.85
C ASP A 91 -0.44 12.69 -4.75
N LYS A 92 0.50 11.81 -5.09
CA LYS A 92 1.14 10.84 -4.18
C LYS A 92 1.69 11.46 -2.90
N LYS A 93 2.36 12.62 -2.98
CA LYS A 93 2.95 13.28 -1.81
C LYS A 93 1.87 13.81 -0.89
N LYS A 94 0.79 14.36 -1.44
CA LYS A 94 -0.38 14.77 -0.67
C LYS A 94 -1.02 13.59 0.08
N ALA A 95 -1.12 12.41 -0.55
CA ALA A 95 -1.59 11.19 0.11
C ALA A 95 -0.69 10.78 1.30
N TYR A 96 0.63 10.72 1.11
CA TYR A 96 1.56 10.34 2.19
C TYR A 96 1.67 11.39 3.30
N ASN A 97 1.63 12.70 2.98
CA ASN A 97 1.54 13.77 3.98
C ASN A 97 0.32 13.59 4.88
N PHE A 98 -0.85 13.37 4.26
CA PHE A 98 -2.11 13.20 4.96
C PHE A 98 -2.14 11.89 5.76
N LEU A 99 -1.64 10.78 5.19
CA LEU A 99 -1.48 9.51 5.89
C LEU A 99 -0.71 9.66 7.21
N ILE A 100 0.48 10.26 7.15
CA ILE A 100 1.33 10.41 8.34
C ILE A 100 0.66 11.31 9.38
N LYS A 101 -0.01 12.38 8.96
CA LYS A 101 -0.80 13.24 9.86
C LYS A 101 -1.92 12.45 10.56
N ILE A 102 -2.72 11.71 9.81
CA ILE A 102 -3.83 10.91 10.34
C ILE A 102 -3.30 9.84 11.32
N ARG A 103 -2.27 9.07 10.95
CA ARG A 103 -1.64 8.10 11.85
C ARG A 103 -1.13 8.73 13.16
N VAL A 104 -0.68 9.98 13.16
CA VAL A 104 -0.22 10.66 14.38
C VAL A 104 -1.37 11.20 15.22
N GLU A 105 -2.29 11.93 14.59
CA GLU A 105 -3.22 12.82 15.29
C GLU A 105 -4.56 12.16 15.61
N THR A 106 -4.90 11.03 14.99
CA THR A 106 -6.21 10.36 15.13
C THR A 106 -6.09 8.91 15.61
N GLU A 107 -7.21 8.18 15.72
CA GLU A 107 -7.21 6.74 16.06
C GLU A 107 -6.75 5.82 14.92
N TYR A 108 -6.69 6.29 13.67
CA TYR A 108 -6.37 5.47 12.49
C TYR A 108 -4.86 5.19 12.33
N LYS A 109 -4.26 4.54 13.34
CA LYS A 109 -2.81 4.28 13.45
C LYS A 109 -2.24 3.44 12.30
N THR A 110 -3.06 2.58 11.69
CA THR A 110 -2.66 1.72 10.56
C THR A 110 -3.42 2.03 9.28
N ALA A 111 -3.89 3.26 9.10
CA ALA A 111 -4.25 3.76 7.77
C ALA A 111 -3.10 3.47 6.77
N TRP A 112 -3.39 3.38 5.48
CA TRP A 112 -2.36 3.18 4.45
C TRP A 112 -2.74 3.84 3.13
N VAL A 113 -1.76 4.05 2.24
CA VAL A 113 -2.06 4.45 0.85
C VAL A 113 -2.33 3.20 0.02
N TYR A 114 -3.54 3.07 -0.51
CA TYR A 114 -3.83 2.19 -1.63
C TYR A 114 -3.58 2.96 -2.93
N ASN A 115 -2.83 2.37 -3.86
CA ASN A 115 -2.57 2.91 -5.19
C ASN A 115 -3.32 2.03 -6.20
N GLY A 116 -4.11 2.62 -7.07
CA GLY A 116 -4.92 1.88 -8.04
C GLY A 116 -6.19 2.62 -8.42
N ILE A 117 -7.22 1.88 -8.86
CA ILE A 117 -8.54 2.42 -9.20
C ILE A 117 -9.55 1.81 -8.23
N LEU A 118 -10.41 2.63 -7.64
CA LEU A 118 -11.56 2.21 -6.84
C LEU A 118 -12.84 2.78 -7.45
N GLY A 119 -13.93 2.04 -7.29
CA GLY A 119 -15.19 2.25 -7.99
C GLY A 119 -15.26 1.39 -9.27
N ASP A 120 -16.47 0.98 -9.63
CA ASP A 120 -16.74 0.54 -10.99
C ASP A 120 -16.72 1.77 -11.92
N GLN A 121 -16.37 1.57 -13.18
CA GLN A 121 -16.75 2.53 -14.20
C GLN A 121 -18.29 2.47 -14.34
N GLN A 122 -18.97 3.51 -13.82
CA GLN A 122 -20.41 3.55 -13.47
C GLN A 122 -20.67 2.75 -12.16
N GLU A 123 -20.94 3.35 -11.00
CA GLU A 123 -21.86 4.47 -10.72
C GLU A 123 -21.38 5.34 -9.54
N THR A 124 -21.47 6.66 -9.68
CA THR A 124 -21.28 7.60 -8.55
C THR A 124 -22.53 7.66 -7.66
N PRO A 125 -22.45 7.41 -6.35
CA PRO A 125 -23.53 7.74 -5.43
C PRO A 125 -23.81 9.25 -5.50
N ALA A 126 -25.07 9.63 -5.66
CA ALA A 126 -25.45 11.00 -5.93
C ALA A 126 -25.02 11.95 -4.80
N VAL A 127 -24.16 12.92 -5.13
CA VAL A 127 -23.93 14.09 -4.25
C VAL A 127 -25.24 14.87 -4.18
N VAL A 128 -25.94 14.76 -3.06
CA VAL A 128 -27.10 15.62 -2.75
C VAL A 128 -26.57 17.03 -2.47
N LYS A 129 -26.28 17.77 -3.55
CA LYS A 129 -26.12 19.22 -3.47
C LYS A 129 -27.51 19.80 -3.19
N ALA A 130 -27.68 20.39 -2.01
CA ALA A 130 -28.82 21.26 -1.77
C ALA A 130 -28.85 22.36 -2.84
N PRO A 131 -30.00 22.68 -3.45
CA PRO A 131 -30.07 23.70 -4.48
C PRO A 131 -29.79 25.07 -3.85
N VAL A 132 -28.72 25.72 -4.31
CA VAL A 132 -28.52 27.15 -4.09
C VAL A 132 -29.59 27.89 -4.89
N ILE A 133 -30.30 28.80 -4.22
CA ILE A 133 -31.27 29.68 -4.87
C ILE A 133 -30.46 30.74 -5.65
N GLU A 134 -30.47 30.66 -6.98
CA GLU A 134 -30.01 31.74 -7.84
C GLU A 134 -31.17 32.70 -8.14
N GLU A 135 -30.96 34.01 -7.93
CA GLU A 135 -31.88 35.04 -8.40
C GLU A 135 -31.80 35.19 -9.93
N PRO A 136 -32.92 35.50 -10.61
CA PRO A 136 -33.03 35.37 -12.06
C PRO A 136 -32.34 36.50 -12.81
N LYS A 137 -31.56 36.16 -13.84
CA LYS A 137 -31.05 37.12 -14.83
C LYS A 137 -31.72 36.90 -16.19
N LYS A 138 -32.45 37.93 -16.62
CA LYS A 138 -33.23 38.09 -17.86
C LYS A 138 -32.84 37.20 -19.06
N GLU A 139 -33.87 36.61 -19.66
CA GLU A 139 -33.91 36.09 -21.03
C GLU A 139 -34.08 37.23 -22.07
N GLU A 140 -33.63 36.97 -23.30
CA GLU A 140 -34.24 37.40 -24.58
C GLU A 140 -33.77 36.40 -25.68
N PRO A 141 -34.50 36.20 -26.80
CA PRO A 141 -35.02 34.84 -27.10
C PRO A 141 -34.85 34.36 -28.56
N VAL A 142 -35.62 33.30 -28.91
CA VAL A 142 -35.94 32.74 -30.27
C VAL A 142 -34.76 32.01 -30.98
N VAL A 143 -34.89 30.91 -31.75
CA VAL A 143 -36.00 30.24 -32.49
C VAL A 143 -35.73 28.71 -32.45
N GLU A 144 -36.64 27.84 -31.98
CA GLU A 144 -37.61 27.01 -32.73
C GLU A 144 -37.10 26.34 -34.05
N THR A 145 -37.47 25.13 -34.52
CA THR A 145 -38.30 23.96 -34.08
C THR A 145 -37.92 22.73 -35.01
N PRO A 146 -38.76 21.70 -35.35
CA PRO A 146 -38.96 20.46 -34.56
C PRO A 146 -38.92 19.12 -35.38
N LYS A 147 -39.44 18.03 -34.76
CA LYS A 147 -40.07 16.81 -35.38
C LYS A 147 -39.11 15.63 -35.66
N ALA A 148 -39.16 14.43 -35.05
CA ALA A 148 -40.20 13.50 -34.53
C ALA A 148 -40.66 12.40 -35.52
N ALA A 149 -40.61 11.13 -35.10
CA ALA A 149 -41.56 10.04 -35.40
C ALA A 149 -41.08 8.65 -34.87
N GLU A 150 -41.92 8.00 -34.05
CA GLU A 150 -42.02 6.52 -33.95
C GLU A 150 -43.00 6.03 -35.09
N PRO A 151 -43.76 4.91 -35.03
CA PRO A 151 -43.72 3.65 -34.24
C PRO A 151 -43.96 2.37 -35.11
N LEU A 152 -44.50 1.29 -34.50
CA LEU A 152 -45.30 0.17 -35.08
C LEU A 152 -44.54 -1.12 -35.50
N LYS A 153 -45.09 -2.34 -35.36
CA LYS A 153 -46.04 -2.97 -34.40
C LYS A 153 -46.03 -4.51 -34.62
N GLU A 154 -46.56 -5.23 -33.63
CA GLU A 154 -47.02 -6.65 -33.59
C GLU A 154 -47.89 -7.09 -34.82
N PRO A 155 -48.34 -8.38 -35.05
CA PRO A 155 -48.80 -9.33 -34.01
C PRO A 155 -48.97 -10.88 -34.27
N ILE A 156 -49.47 -11.58 -33.21
CA ILE A 156 -50.57 -12.61 -33.19
C ILE A 156 -50.31 -14.15 -33.38
N THR A 157 -50.57 -14.87 -32.26
CA THR A 157 -51.21 -16.21 -32.02
C THR A 157 -50.69 -17.51 -32.71
N ASP A 158 -50.88 -18.75 -32.18
CA ASP A 158 -51.95 -19.28 -31.30
C ASP A 158 -51.55 -20.23 -30.15
N GLN A 159 -52.46 -20.29 -29.17
CA GLN A 159 -52.53 -21.18 -27.98
C GLN A 159 -53.43 -22.41 -28.30
N PRO A 160 -53.50 -23.54 -27.51
CA PRO A 160 -53.75 -23.51 -26.06
C PRO A 160 -53.27 -24.65 -25.11
N ILE A 161 -53.01 -24.24 -23.87
CA ILE A 161 -53.43 -24.82 -22.57
C ILE A 161 -53.14 -26.31 -22.23
N ALA A 162 -52.27 -26.50 -21.23
CA ALA A 162 -52.53 -27.37 -20.06
C ALA A 162 -51.85 -26.78 -18.80
N LYS A 163 -52.49 -26.88 -17.64
CA LYS A 163 -52.03 -26.28 -16.36
C LYS A 163 -51.19 -27.27 -15.54
N THR A 164 -50.12 -26.82 -14.87
CA THR A 164 -49.62 -27.34 -13.58
C THR A 164 -48.84 -26.24 -12.83
N ASP A 165 -48.69 -26.42 -11.51
CA ASP A 165 -48.24 -25.47 -10.48
C ASP A 165 -46.73 -25.13 -10.44
N SER A 166 -46.37 -24.27 -9.49
CA SER A 166 -45.14 -23.47 -9.37
C SER A 166 -43.90 -24.18 -8.78
N SER A 167 -42.74 -23.55 -9.01
CA SER A 167 -41.56 -23.44 -8.12
C SER A 167 -40.23 -24.17 -8.45
N LEU A 168 -39.15 -23.47 -8.08
CA LEU A 168 -37.76 -23.93 -7.82
C LEU A 168 -36.87 -24.42 -8.98
N ILE A 169 -35.98 -23.52 -9.45
CA ILE A 169 -34.66 -23.90 -9.98
C ILE A 169 -33.63 -23.80 -8.84
N ARG A 170 -32.96 -24.92 -8.57
CA ARG A 170 -32.06 -25.14 -7.43
C ARG A 170 -30.61 -24.80 -7.80
N LYS A 171 -29.96 -23.88 -7.07
CA LYS A 171 -28.50 -23.70 -7.17
C LYS A 171 -27.76 -24.97 -6.75
N GLU A 172 -26.74 -25.33 -7.50
CA GLU A 172 -25.82 -26.43 -7.20
C GLU A 172 -24.78 -25.97 -6.13
N PRO A 173 -24.42 -26.82 -5.14
CA PRO A 173 -23.60 -26.38 -4.02
C PRO A 173 -22.09 -26.38 -4.34
N GLU A 174 -21.42 -25.28 -3.99
CA GLU A 174 -19.96 -25.14 -4.07
C GLU A 174 -19.23 -26.15 -3.15
N LYS A 175 -18.07 -26.66 -3.60
CA LYS A 175 -17.26 -27.61 -2.82
C LYS A 175 -16.63 -26.93 -1.61
N LYS A 176 -16.79 -27.55 -0.43
CA LYS A 176 -16.17 -27.08 0.82
C LYS A 176 -14.63 -27.09 0.73
N PRO A 177 -13.95 -26.05 1.25
CA PRO A 177 -12.48 -25.98 1.26
C PRO A 177 -11.84 -27.00 2.21
N GLU A 178 -10.59 -27.39 1.92
CA GLU A 178 -9.82 -28.35 2.71
C GLU A 178 -9.22 -27.73 3.98
N GLY A 179 -9.50 -28.31 5.15
CA GLY A 179 -8.86 -27.95 6.42
C GLY A 179 -9.81 -28.06 7.61
N LYS A 180 -9.30 -27.77 8.80
CA LYS A 180 -10.13 -27.55 10.00
C LYS A 180 -10.51 -26.06 10.08
N PRO A 181 -11.77 -25.70 10.35
CA PRO A 181 -12.17 -24.31 10.48
C PRO A 181 -11.71 -23.73 11.82
N PHE A 182 -11.14 -22.53 11.76
CA PHE A 182 -10.81 -21.68 12.90
C PHE A 182 -11.47 -20.33 12.72
N TYR A 183 -12.01 -19.76 13.80
CA TYR A 183 -12.50 -18.40 13.83
C TYR A 183 -11.63 -17.58 14.77
N PHE A 184 -10.88 -16.64 14.22
CA PHE A 184 -9.97 -15.79 14.98
C PHE A 184 -10.63 -14.45 15.27
N LYS A 185 -10.95 -14.21 16.55
CA LYS A 185 -11.63 -13.00 17.00
C LYS A 185 -10.62 -12.03 17.59
N LEU A 186 -10.43 -10.88 16.96
CA LEU A 186 -9.62 -9.79 17.50
C LEU A 186 -10.52 -8.84 18.28
N LEU A 187 -10.25 -8.69 19.57
CA LEU A 187 -11.06 -7.90 20.50
C LEU A 187 -10.25 -6.74 21.07
N ASP A 188 -10.87 -5.59 21.19
CA ASP A 188 -10.35 -4.53 22.04
C ASP A 188 -10.39 -4.97 23.51
N LYS A 189 -9.25 -4.93 24.21
CA LYS A 189 -9.18 -5.38 25.61
C LYS A 189 -9.93 -4.48 26.60
N GLU A 190 -10.19 -3.22 26.27
CA GLU A 190 -10.83 -2.24 27.15
C GLU A 190 -12.35 -2.16 26.94
N SER A 191 -12.80 -2.15 25.68
CA SER A 191 -14.23 -2.07 25.32
C SER A 191 -14.87 -3.43 25.01
N GLY A 192 -14.10 -4.46 24.67
CA GLY A 192 -14.61 -5.76 24.23
C GLY A 192 -15.19 -5.78 22.81
N GLU A 193 -15.08 -4.68 22.05
CA GLU A 193 -15.54 -4.59 20.67
C GLU A 193 -14.63 -5.38 19.71
N GLU A 194 -15.17 -5.82 18.57
CA GLU A 194 -14.37 -6.44 17.50
C GLU A 194 -13.49 -5.41 16.79
N THR A 195 -12.28 -5.83 16.43
CA THR A 195 -11.23 -4.99 15.84
C THR A 195 -10.77 -5.59 14.52
N GLU A 196 -10.57 -4.76 13.50
CA GLU A 196 -10.05 -5.21 12.21
C GLU A 196 -8.56 -5.55 12.28
N GLY A 197 -8.13 -6.52 11.47
CA GLY A 197 -6.73 -6.92 11.41
C GLY A 197 -6.51 -8.20 10.60
N GLU A 198 -5.27 -8.65 10.62
CA GLU A 198 -4.83 -9.92 10.05
C GLU A 198 -4.32 -10.88 11.14
N ILE A 199 -4.41 -12.16 10.83
CA ILE A 199 -3.92 -13.28 11.63
C ILE A 199 -2.81 -13.96 10.82
N HIS A 200 -1.59 -13.89 11.35
CA HIS A 200 -0.38 -14.40 10.71
C HIS A 200 -0.01 -15.72 11.36
N ILE A 201 -0.05 -16.81 10.60
CA ILE A 201 0.10 -18.18 11.09
C ILE A 201 1.41 -18.76 10.56
N ILE A 202 2.26 -19.20 11.48
CA ILE A 202 3.52 -19.88 11.22
C ILE A 202 3.37 -21.30 11.75
N THR A 203 3.48 -22.29 10.87
CA THR A 203 3.49 -23.69 11.29
C THR A 203 4.89 -24.08 11.74
N ALA A 204 5.03 -24.68 12.93
CA ALA A 204 6.30 -25.27 13.34
C ALA A 204 6.52 -26.55 12.53
N ALA A 205 7.60 -26.62 11.75
CA ALA A 205 7.96 -27.79 10.93
C ALA A 205 9.42 -27.66 10.47
N ALA A 206 9.96 -28.72 9.84
CA ALA A 206 11.24 -28.66 9.13
C ALA A 206 11.25 -27.63 7.97
N ALA A 207 10.08 -27.24 7.48
CA ALA A 207 9.87 -26.12 6.57
C ALA A 207 8.67 -25.29 7.09
N PRO A 208 8.89 -24.10 7.72
CA PRO A 208 7.80 -23.32 8.29
C PRO A 208 6.91 -22.74 7.19
N GLN A 209 5.61 -23.02 7.24
CA GLN A 209 4.64 -22.41 6.32
C GLN A 209 4.06 -21.15 6.96
N TYR A 210 4.18 -20.03 6.25
CA TYR A 210 3.57 -18.76 6.61
C TYR A 210 2.27 -18.57 5.83
N GLN A 211 1.18 -18.23 6.53
CA GLN A 211 -0.12 -17.91 5.96
C GLN A 211 -0.68 -16.65 6.64
N SER A 212 -1.24 -15.70 5.89
CA SER A 212 -1.98 -14.57 6.45
C SER A 212 -3.44 -14.67 6.04
N PHE A 213 -4.34 -14.36 6.99
CA PHE A 213 -5.78 -14.27 6.74
C PHE A 213 -6.36 -13.02 7.43
N PRO A 214 -7.42 -12.41 6.88
CA PRO A 214 -8.23 -11.45 7.63
C PRO A 214 -8.81 -12.07 8.91
N ALA A 215 -8.86 -11.28 9.99
CA ALA A 215 -9.52 -11.60 11.24
C ALA A 215 -11.06 -11.54 11.15
N ASN A 216 -11.73 -12.03 12.20
CA ASN A 216 -13.18 -12.02 12.40
C ASN A 216 -13.98 -12.73 11.28
N GLN A 217 -13.35 -13.73 10.67
CA GLN A 217 -13.96 -14.64 9.69
C GLN A 217 -13.42 -16.07 9.86
N THR A 218 -14.18 -17.06 9.40
CA THR A 218 -13.76 -18.47 9.40
C THR A 218 -12.67 -18.70 8.36
N VAL A 219 -11.57 -19.33 8.77
CA VAL A 219 -10.45 -19.71 7.90
C VAL A 219 -10.16 -21.20 8.04
N TYR A 220 -9.81 -21.84 6.92
CA TYR A 220 -9.56 -23.29 6.87
C TYR A 220 -8.06 -23.55 6.88
N ILE A 221 -7.57 -24.12 7.98
CA ILE A 221 -6.14 -24.40 8.16
C ILE A 221 -5.88 -25.87 7.87
N LYS A 222 -4.84 -26.17 7.08
CA LYS A 222 -4.36 -27.55 6.87
C LYS A 222 -3.52 -28.01 8.07
N LYS A 223 -3.62 -29.29 8.43
CA LYS A 223 -2.90 -29.87 9.58
C LYS A 223 -1.38 -29.61 9.48
N PRO A 224 -0.77 -28.87 10.43
CA PRO A 224 0.67 -28.66 10.46
C PRO A 224 1.40 -29.94 10.86
N ALA A 225 2.63 -30.13 10.38
CA ALA A 225 3.41 -31.35 10.64
C ALA A 225 3.73 -31.57 12.13
N SER A 226 3.96 -30.50 12.89
CA SER A 226 4.16 -30.55 14.36
C SER A 226 2.88 -30.71 15.18
N GLY A 227 1.71 -30.49 14.58
CA GLY A 227 0.47 -30.26 15.33
C GLY A 227 0.35 -28.86 15.96
N LEU A 228 1.36 -27.98 15.88
CA LEU A 228 1.35 -26.65 16.49
C LEU A 228 1.25 -25.51 15.46
N LEU A 229 0.47 -24.49 15.82
CA LEU A 229 0.30 -23.23 15.11
C LEU A 229 0.84 -22.09 15.98
N GLN A 230 1.86 -21.36 15.53
CA GLN A 230 2.23 -20.07 16.12
C GLN A 230 1.47 -18.98 15.38
N ILE A 231 0.65 -18.23 16.11
CA ILE A 231 -0.23 -17.19 15.60
C ILE A 231 0.25 -15.84 16.12
N THR A 232 0.43 -14.88 15.22
CA THR A 232 0.72 -13.48 15.51
C THR A 232 -0.47 -12.64 15.03
N THR A 233 -0.91 -11.71 15.85
CA THR A 233 -2.01 -10.79 15.52
C THR A 233 -1.44 -9.46 15.03
N VAL A 234 -1.97 -8.94 13.93
CA VAL A 234 -1.59 -7.64 13.37
C VAL A 234 -2.85 -6.80 13.19
N SER A 235 -3.02 -5.79 14.04
CA SER A 235 -4.28 -5.02 14.12
C SER A 235 -4.04 -3.54 14.40
N ALA A 236 -5.02 -2.74 13.98
CA ALA A 236 -4.97 -1.30 13.87
C ALA A 236 -4.81 -0.56 15.21
N GLY A 237 -3.59 -0.15 15.55
CA GLY A 237 -3.35 0.57 16.82
C GLY A 237 -3.35 -0.34 18.04
N TYR A 238 -3.04 -1.62 17.84
CA TYR A 238 -2.89 -2.61 18.90
C TYR A 238 -1.48 -3.17 18.95
N ARG A 239 -1.05 -3.57 20.15
CA ARG A 239 0.17 -4.35 20.34
C ARG A 239 -0.03 -5.75 19.77
N GLU A 240 0.94 -6.22 18.98
CA GLU A 240 0.98 -7.61 18.51
C GLU A 240 0.91 -8.58 19.69
N GLU A 241 -0.02 -9.52 19.62
CA GLU A 241 -0.09 -10.67 20.52
C GLU A 241 0.31 -11.94 19.76
N VAL A 242 1.24 -12.70 20.34
CA VAL A 242 1.74 -13.98 19.81
C VAL A 242 1.27 -15.12 20.71
N ARG A 243 0.66 -16.16 20.15
CA ARG A 243 0.26 -17.38 20.87
C ARG A 243 0.56 -18.65 20.09
N THR A 244 0.79 -19.75 20.80
CA THR A 244 0.92 -21.09 20.22
C THR A 244 -0.34 -21.91 20.53
N ILE A 245 -0.91 -22.56 19.53
CA ILE A 245 -2.16 -23.33 19.62
C ILE A 245 -1.96 -24.74 19.06
N ASP A 246 -2.52 -25.74 19.74
CA ASP A 246 -2.61 -27.12 19.26
C ASP A 246 -3.71 -27.25 18.20
N TYR A 247 -3.35 -27.72 17.00
CA TYR A 247 -4.29 -27.91 15.89
C TYR A 247 -5.32 -29.02 16.15
N VAL A 248 -4.90 -30.10 16.83
CA VAL A 248 -5.73 -31.26 17.13
C VAL A 248 -6.71 -30.89 18.23
N ASN A 249 -6.20 -30.38 19.35
CA ASN A 249 -6.94 -30.03 20.55
C ASN A 249 -6.88 -28.52 20.86
N PRO A 250 -7.45 -27.65 19.98
CA PRO A 250 -7.38 -26.21 20.18
C PRO A 250 -8.05 -25.77 21.48
N ALA A 251 -9.06 -26.50 21.97
CA ALA A 251 -9.73 -26.24 23.25
C ALA A 251 -8.78 -26.13 24.46
N ASN A 252 -7.58 -26.70 24.41
CA ASN A 252 -6.56 -26.53 25.46
C ASN A 252 -5.83 -25.16 25.40
N SER A 253 -6.13 -24.34 24.38
CA SER A 253 -5.53 -23.05 24.07
C SER A 253 -6.54 -22.01 23.53
N THR A 254 -7.83 -22.35 23.46
CA THR A 254 -8.90 -21.55 22.87
C THR A 254 -10.13 -21.58 23.76
N ALA A 255 -10.79 -20.44 23.95
CA ALA A 255 -11.83 -20.29 24.96
C ALA A 255 -13.11 -21.09 24.68
N GLU A 256 -13.52 -21.22 23.41
CA GLU A 256 -14.85 -21.75 23.05
C GLU A 256 -14.84 -22.55 21.74
N VAL A 257 -15.77 -23.50 21.62
CA VAL A 257 -16.12 -24.20 20.37
C VAL A 257 -17.58 -23.92 20.10
N ASN A 258 -17.92 -23.39 18.92
CA ASN A 258 -19.29 -23.02 18.60
C ASN A 258 -20.15 -24.21 18.12
N SER A 259 -21.44 -23.95 17.94
CA SER A 259 -22.43 -24.93 17.44
C SER A 259 -22.14 -25.45 16.03
N GLN A 260 -21.15 -24.89 15.31
CA GLN A 260 -20.71 -25.31 13.98
C GLN A 260 -19.36 -26.07 14.02
N GLN A 261 -18.88 -26.44 15.21
CA GLN A 261 -17.59 -27.11 15.46
C GLN A 261 -16.34 -26.29 15.09
N GLU A 262 -16.46 -24.97 14.98
CA GLU A 262 -15.33 -24.07 14.75
C GLU A 262 -14.61 -23.78 16.08
N ALA A 263 -13.28 -23.78 16.05
CA ALA A 263 -12.48 -23.37 17.20
C ALA A 263 -12.41 -21.83 17.24
N ILE A 264 -13.01 -21.21 18.26
CA ILE A 264 -13.01 -19.76 18.45
C ILE A 264 -11.80 -19.35 19.30
N VAL A 265 -10.93 -18.53 18.70
CA VAL A 265 -9.72 -18.02 19.33
C VAL A 265 -9.83 -16.51 19.53
N ALA A 266 -10.08 -16.07 20.76
CA ALA A 266 -10.19 -14.65 21.09
C ALA A 266 -8.84 -14.06 21.53
N PHE A 267 -8.46 -12.95 20.91
CA PHE A 267 -7.28 -12.13 21.25
C PHE A 267 -7.73 -10.77 21.80
N PRO A 268 -7.85 -10.58 23.13
CA PRO A 268 -8.00 -9.26 23.75
C PRO A 268 -6.72 -8.42 23.59
N LEU A 269 -6.67 -7.71 22.48
CA LEU A 269 -5.58 -6.85 22.07
C LEU A 269 -5.47 -5.59 22.94
N THR A 270 -4.26 -5.25 23.34
CA THR A 270 -3.99 -4.04 24.15
C THR A 270 -3.65 -2.87 23.22
N LYS A 271 -4.41 -1.76 23.32
CA LYS A 271 -4.15 -0.54 22.55
C LYS A 271 -2.71 -0.03 22.74
N VAL A 272 -2.18 0.57 21.69
CA VAL A 272 -0.91 1.32 21.73
C VAL A 272 -1.11 2.67 22.46
N LYS A 273 -0.12 3.07 23.26
CA LYS A 273 -0.15 4.27 24.11
C LYS A 273 0.61 5.45 23.48
N LEU A 274 0.48 6.63 24.09
CA LEU A 274 1.19 7.84 23.65
C LEU A 274 2.72 7.65 23.75
N GLY A 275 3.40 7.53 22.61
CA GLY A 275 4.82 7.12 22.53
C GLY A 275 5.05 5.75 21.90
N ASP A 276 4.00 5.01 21.56
CA ASP A 276 4.10 3.82 20.72
C ASP A 276 4.13 4.20 19.23
N TYR A 277 4.75 3.31 18.44
CA TYR A 277 5.40 3.62 17.17
C TYR A 277 4.46 3.77 15.98
N ILE A 278 4.93 4.52 14.97
CA ILE A 278 4.41 4.46 13.60
C ILE A 278 5.37 3.57 12.80
N GLU A 279 4.85 2.49 12.21
CA GLU A 279 5.60 1.73 11.20
C GLU A 279 5.58 2.47 9.86
N PHE A 280 6.75 2.59 9.23
CA PHE A 280 6.90 3.19 7.90
C PHE A 280 7.04 2.08 6.85
N THR A 281 5.94 1.74 6.18
CA THR A 281 5.84 0.49 5.38
C THR A 281 6.53 0.56 4.02
N ASN A 282 6.83 1.77 3.53
CA ASN A 282 7.53 2.04 2.28
C ASN A 282 8.93 2.64 2.51
N VAL A 283 9.35 2.88 3.76
CA VAL A 283 10.73 3.25 4.09
C VAL A 283 11.60 2.00 4.10
N ARG A 284 11.91 1.55 2.88
CA ARG A 284 12.64 0.34 2.55
C ARG A 284 14.05 0.66 2.06
N PHE A 285 14.89 -0.37 2.02
CA PHE A 285 16.31 -0.26 1.64
C PHE A 285 16.60 -1.00 0.34
N ILE A 286 17.56 -0.51 -0.44
CA ILE A 286 18.06 -1.21 -1.62
C ILE A 286 18.67 -2.55 -1.13
N PRO A 287 18.39 -3.70 -1.76
CA PRO A 287 18.87 -5.00 -1.29
C PRO A 287 20.39 -5.04 -1.04
N ASN A 288 20.78 -5.64 0.09
CA ASN A 288 22.18 -5.68 0.56
C ASN A 288 22.84 -4.31 0.78
N THR A 289 22.04 -3.29 1.11
CA THR A 289 22.55 -1.95 1.44
C THR A 289 21.95 -1.37 2.73
N ALA A 290 22.57 -0.29 3.20
CA ALA A 290 21.97 0.66 4.14
C ALA A 290 21.25 1.84 3.44
N LEU A 291 21.23 1.89 2.10
CA LEU A 291 20.66 2.96 1.28
C LEU A 291 19.15 2.79 1.11
N LEU A 292 18.41 3.90 1.02
CA LEU A 292 16.95 3.89 0.87
C LEU A 292 16.53 3.55 -0.56
N GLN A 293 15.34 2.96 -0.72
CA GLN A 293 14.67 2.85 -2.03
C GLN A 293 14.05 4.20 -2.41
N PRO A 294 14.02 4.63 -3.69
CA PRO A 294 13.42 5.89 -4.13
C PRO A 294 11.98 6.12 -3.63
N GLU A 295 11.20 5.04 -3.53
CA GLU A 295 9.81 5.03 -3.08
C GLU A 295 9.65 5.57 -1.66
N ALA A 296 10.64 5.32 -0.79
CA ALA A 296 10.69 5.76 0.59
C ALA A 296 10.61 7.29 0.74
N LYS A 297 11.02 8.03 -0.29
CA LYS A 297 11.03 9.50 -0.27
C LYS A 297 9.64 10.07 0.04
N ASN A 298 8.57 9.48 -0.49
CA ASN A 298 7.21 10.03 -0.32
C ASN A 298 6.72 9.93 1.14
N GLU A 299 6.99 8.82 1.81
CA GLU A 299 6.59 8.61 3.22
C GLU A 299 7.48 9.44 4.17
N LEU A 300 8.78 9.58 3.85
CA LEU A 300 9.69 10.46 4.58
C LEU A 300 9.36 11.95 4.39
N ASP A 301 9.01 12.38 3.18
CA ASP A 301 8.54 13.74 2.91
C ASP A 301 7.29 14.04 3.76
N GLY A 302 6.38 13.07 3.93
CA GLY A 302 5.24 13.16 4.85
C GLY A 302 5.63 13.41 6.30
N LEU A 303 6.57 12.65 6.85
CA LEU A 303 7.10 12.85 8.20
C LEU A 303 7.84 14.19 8.35
N ILE A 304 8.61 14.59 7.34
CA ILE A 304 9.31 15.88 7.31
C ILE A 304 8.32 17.03 7.33
N ASN A 305 7.24 16.97 6.54
CA ASN A 305 6.20 18.01 6.51
C ASN A 305 5.48 18.10 7.86
N LEU A 306 5.08 16.97 8.45
CA LEU A 306 4.52 16.94 9.81
C LEU A 306 5.47 17.58 10.84
N MET A 307 6.78 17.27 10.79
CA MET A 307 7.77 17.87 11.70
C MET A 307 8.06 19.34 11.41
N LYS A 308 7.90 19.80 10.17
CA LYS A 308 7.99 21.22 9.77
C LYS A 308 6.81 22.02 10.29
N GLU A 309 5.59 21.49 10.22
CA GLU A 309 4.38 22.08 10.80
C GLU A 309 4.46 22.09 12.34
N ASN A 310 4.75 20.93 12.94
CA ASN A 310 4.75 20.74 14.39
C ASN A 310 6.14 20.93 15.01
N LYS A 311 6.62 22.17 15.16
CA LYS A 311 7.97 22.48 15.69
C LYS A 311 8.31 21.85 17.05
N LYS A 312 7.32 21.56 17.89
CA LYS A 312 7.51 20.92 19.21
C LYS A 312 7.75 19.42 19.15
N TYR A 313 7.45 18.74 18.04
CA TYR A 313 7.59 17.28 17.96
C TYR A 313 9.07 16.88 17.93
N LYS A 314 9.42 15.83 18.66
CA LYS A 314 10.69 15.12 18.59
C LYS A 314 10.40 13.67 18.21
N ILE A 315 11.29 13.05 17.47
CA ILE A 315 11.14 11.66 17.05
C ILE A 315 12.34 10.81 17.46
N ARG A 316 12.13 9.50 17.55
CA ARG A 316 13.21 8.51 17.56
C ARG A 316 12.98 7.51 16.44
N ILE A 317 13.97 7.36 15.57
CA ILE A 317 13.96 6.40 14.45
C ILE A 317 14.53 5.08 14.95
N HIS A 318 13.75 4.02 14.87
CA HIS A 318 14.13 2.66 15.26
C HIS A 318 14.28 1.84 13.99
N ALA A 319 15.48 1.29 13.76
CA ALA A 319 15.78 0.49 12.59
C ALA A 319 15.97 -0.97 12.97
N HIS A 320 15.32 -1.84 12.18
CA HIS A 320 15.35 -3.29 12.31
C HIS A 320 15.94 -3.92 11.05
N CYS A 321 16.39 -5.17 11.14
CA CYS A 321 16.80 -5.94 9.97
C CYS A 321 16.44 -7.42 10.05
N ASN A 322 16.42 -8.09 8.90
CA ASN A 322 16.21 -9.54 8.85
C ASN A 322 17.45 -10.30 9.35
N GLY A 323 17.33 -11.08 10.43
CA GLY A 323 18.40 -11.92 10.98
C GLY A 323 19.55 -11.15 11.66
N SER A 324 20.33 -11.85 12.49
CA SER A 324 21.36 -11.23 13.34
C SER A 324 22.80 -11.35 12.83
N ASP A 325 23.04 -12.19 11.82
CA ASP A 325 24.40 -12.52 11.35
C ASP A 325 25.13 -11.31 10.72
N PRO A 326 26.47 -11.25 10.82
CA PRO A 326 27.28 -10.31 10.04
C PRO A 326 27.10 -10.55 8.54
N ARG A 327 27.15 -9.47 7.73
CA ARG A 327 27.00 -9.56 6.28
C ARG A 327 27.70 -8.42 5.55
N ASP A 328 28.06 -8.66 4.30
CA ASP A 328 28.58 -7.64 3.40
C ASP A 328 27.45 -6.71 2.96
N ILE A 329 27.69 -5.40 3.04
CA ILE A 329 26.74 -4.38 2.63
C ILE A 329 27.41 -3.30 1.78
N VAL A 330 26.57 -2.50 1.11
CA VAL A 330 26.92 -1.16 0.66
C VAL A 330 26.32 -0.13 1.61
N SER A 331 27.16 0.73 2.21
CA SER A 331 26.73 1.87 3.03
C SER A 331 27.03 3.20 2.33
N LYS A 332 26.47 4.30 2.82
CA LYS A 332 26.60 5.62 2.16
C LYS A 332 28.06 6.04 1.96
N GLY A 333 28.97 5.72 2.89
CA GLY A 333 30.37 6.14 2.79
C GLY A 333 30.50 7.65 2.61
N SER A 334 31.27 8.09 1.61
CA SER A 334 31.45 9.50 1.27
C SER A 334 30.42 10.02 0.24
N SER A 335 29.57 9.16 -0.31
CA SER A 335 28.50 9.54 -1.24
C SER A 335 27.56 10.61 -0.66
N ALA A 336 27.04 11.48 -1.53
CA ALA A 336 25.94 12.40 -1.20
C ALA A 336 24.55 11.76 -1.36
N GLN A 337 24.45 10.58 -1.96
CA GLN A 337 23.19 9.92 -2.27
C GLN A 337 22.56 9.26 -1.04
N TYR A 338 21.23 9.31 -1.00
CA TYR A 338 20.41 8.65 0.02
C TYR A 338 19.58 7.51 -0.58
N PHE A 339 19.15 7.66 -1.84
CA PHE A 339 18.16 6.81 -2.52
C PHE A 339 18.73 6.01 -3.72
N ALA A 340 20.05 6.04 -3.91
CA ALA A 340 20.73 5.43 -5.05
C ALA A 340 22.15 5.01 -4.66
N THR A 341 22.67 3.99 -5.34
CA THR A 341 24.09 3.59 -5.24
C THR A 341 24.97 4.40 -6.18
N ASP A 342 26.19 4.71 -5.77
CA ASP A 342 27.23 5.31 -6.59
C ASP A 342 28.65 4.79 -6.22
N PRO A 343 29.71 5.12 -6.99
CA PRO A 343 31.07 4.64 -6.74
C PRO A 343 31.73 5.16 -5.44
N ALA A 344 31.17 6.17 -4.78
CA ALA A 344 31.67 6.74 -3.52
C ALA A 344 31.01 6.10 -2.28
N ASN A 345 30.10 5.14 -2.48
CA ASN A 345 29.62 4.27 -1.40
C ASN A 345 30.71 3.34 -0.86
N LEU A 346 30.60 3.01 0.43
CA LEU A 346 31.53 2.11 1.10
C LEU A 346 31.00 0.67 1.05
N ARG A 347 31.89 -0.29 0.76
CA ARG A 347 31.63 -1.73 0.93
C ARG A 347 32.26 -2.19 2.24
N GLU A 348 31.48 -2.79 3.12
CA GLU A 348 31.91 -3.21 4.44
C GLU A 348 31.14 -4.43 4.94
N THR A 349 31.81 -5.33 5.66
CA THR A 349 31.17 -6.43 6.41
C THR A 349 30.74 -5.90 7.78
N VAL A 350 29.45 -5.91 8.08
CA VAL A 350 28.90 -5.30 9.31
C VAL A 350 28.02 -6.27 10.09
N SER A 351 27.92 -6.06 11.42
CA SER A 351 26.93 -6.73 12.25
C SER A 351 25.51 -6.19 11.98
N ALA A 352 24.48 -6.96 12.30
CA ALA A 352 23.08 -6.52 12.22
C ALA A 352 22.82 -5.20 12.98
N LYS A 353 23.48 -5.00 14.13
CA LYS A 353 23.38 -3.74 14.89
C LYS A 353 24.02 -2.56 14.16
N ARG A 354 25.17 -2.76 13.49
CA ARG A 354 25.81 -1.69 12.71
C ARG A 354 25.04 -1.39 11.41
N LEU A 355 24.45 -2.39 10.75
CA LEU A 355 23.55 -2.18 9.61
C LEU A 355 22.34 -1.31 10.00
N THR A 356 21.68 -1.65 11.11
CA THR A 356 20.51 -0.87 11.58
C THR A 356 20.87 0.52 12.06
N GLU A 357 22.03 0.70 12.69
CA GLU A 357 22.59 2.02 13.01
C GLU A 357 22.77 2.88 11.75
N LEU A 358 23.48 2.36 10.74
CA LEU A 358 23.69 3.04 9.46
C LEU A 358 22.37 3.43 8.77
N ARG A 359 21.35 2.56 8.83
CA ARG A 359 20.02 2.82 8.27
C ARG A 359 19.26 3.92 9.03
N ALA A 360 19.26 3.88 10.37
CA ALA A 360 18.62 4.91 11.19
C ALA A 360 19.33 6.28 11.02
N GLU A 361 20.67 6.27 10.96
CA GLU A 361 21.48 7.45 10.67
C GLU A 361 21.21 8.00 9.27
N LEU A 362 21.04 7.14 8.25
CA LEU A 362 20.73 7.60 6.89
C LEU A 362 19.38 8.35 6.83
N VAL A 363 18.33 7.79 7.44
CA VAL A 363 17.02 8.44 7.52
C VAL A 363 17.12 9.78 8.27
N LYS A 364 17.81 9.80 9.42
CA LYS A 364 18.08 11.04 10.17
C LYS A 364 18.81 12.07 9.31
N ASN A 365 19.87 11.68 8.63
CA ASN A 365 20.69 12.57 7.81
C ASN A 365 19.93 13.12 6.60
N TYR A 366 18.98 12.36 6.04
CA TYR A 366 18.07 12.85 5.00
C TYR A 366 17.10 13.90 5.56
N MET A 367 16.46 13.60 6.70
CA MET A 367 15.54 14.56 7.34
C MET A 367 16.24 15.85 7.78
N VAL A 368 17.52 15.77 8.18
CA VAL A 368 18.35 16.93 8.50
C VAL A 368 18.71 17.74 7.25
N SER A 369 19.07 17.12 6.11
CA SER A 369 19.30 17.86 4.87
C SER A 369 18.02 18.52 4.34
N GLU A 370 16.85 17.93 4.61
CA GLU A 370 15.53 18.50 4.34
C GLU A 370 15.08 19.57 5.36
N GLY A 371 15.94 19.97 6.31
CA GLY A 371 15.73 21.12 7.19
C GLY A 371 15.10 20.82 8.56
N ILE A 372 15.10 19.56 9.02
CA ILE A 372 14.72 19.23 10.40
C ILE A 372 15.93 19.37 11.33
N GLU A 373 15.79 20.13 12.43
CA GLU A 373 16.86 20.30 13.43
C GLU A 373 17.30 18.95 14.02
N ALA A 374 18.60 18.60 13.91
CA ALA A 374 19.12 17.29 14.31
C ALA A 374 18.84 16.90 15.78
N LYS A 375 18.73 17.87 16.70
CA LYS A 375 18.35 17.67 18.11
C LYS A 375 16.90 17.19 18.31
N ARG A 376 16.06 17.23 17.27
CA ARG A 376 14.68 16.73 17.25
C ARG A 376 14.60 15.27 16.78
N ILE A 377 15.71 14.66 16.35
CA ILE A 377 15.76 13.31 15.80
C ILE A 377 16.78 12.46 16.58
N GLY A 378 16.29 11.54 17.39
CA GLY A 378 17.06 10.43 17.93
C GLY A 378 17.07 9.22 16.98
N THR A 379 18.02 8.31 17.18
CA THR A 379 18.13 7.04 16.45
C THR A 379 18.31 5.89 17.45
N LYS A 380 17.86 4.69 17.09
CA LYS A 380 18.12 3.44 17.82
C LYS A 380 18.30 2.29 16.84
N ALA A 381 19.38 1.53 17.04
CA ALA A 381 19.74 0.36 16.27
C ALA A 381 19.28 -0.92 17.01
N GLU A 382 18.20 -1.53 16.53
CA GLU A 382 17.58 -2.71 17.16
C GLU A 382 18.21 -4.03 16.64
N GLY A 383 18.91 -3.97 15.51
CA GLY A 383 19.50 -5.13 14.84
C GLY A 383 18.45 -6.14 14.37
N GLY A 384 18.84 -7.42 14.37
CA GLY A 384 17.95 -8.54 14.06
C GLY A 384 17.23 -9.14 15.27
N SER A 385 17.12 -8.39 16.37
CA SER A 385 16.58 -8.90 17.64
C SER A 385 15.05 -8.83 17.74
N ILE A 386 14.40 -7.96 16.96
CA ILE A 386 12.94 -7.75 16.95
C ILE A 386 12.41 -7.94 15.52
N MET A 387 12.48 -9.19 15.04
CA MET A 387 11.86 -9.61 13.78
C MET A 387 10.37 -9.88 13.98
N ILE A 388 9.54 -9.31 13.11
CA ILE A 388 8.08 -9.54 13.06
C ILE A 388 7.72 -10.80 12.24
N TYR A 389 8.63 -11.25 11.36
CA TYR A 389 8.48 -12.48 10.58
C TYR A 389 9.67 -13.42 10.76
N PRO A 390 9.49 -14.76 10.60
CA PRO A 390 10.62 -15.69 10.57
C PRO A 390 11.63 -15.31 9.49
N GLN A 391 12.93 -15.43 9.81
CA GLN A 391 14.05 -15.00 8.96
C GLN A 391 14.01 -15.56 7.54
N ASN A 392 13.45 -16.76 7.37
CA ASN A 392 13.38 -17.50 6.10
C ASN A 392 11.96 -17.54 5.49
N SER A 393 11.02 -16.74 6.00
CA SER A 393 9.66 -16.67 5.47
C SER A 393 9.58 -15.85 4.18
N THR A 394 8.50 -16.01 3.42
CA THR A 394 8.19 -15.18 2.23
C THR A 394 7.98 -13.70 2.57
N LEU A 395 7.69 -13.36 3.84
CA LEU A 395 7.57 -11.98 4.33
C LEU A 395 8.82 -11.47 5.06
N SER A 396 9.90 -12.24 5.14
CA SER A 396 11.15 -11.87 5.84
C SER A 396 11.72 -10.50 5.44
N GLY A 397 11.53 -10.08 4.18
CA GLY A 397 11.91 -8.74 3.71
C GLY A 397 11.16 -7.57 4.37
N ARG A 398 10.09 -7.82 5.14
CA ARG A 398 9.44 -6.81 6.00
C ARG A 398 10.12 -6.66 7.37
N ASN A 399 11.07 -7.53 7.75
CA ASN A 399 11.89 -7.32 8.95
C ASN A 399 12.87 -6.15 8.78
N ASP A 400 13.25 -5.83 7.53
CA ASP A 400 14.03 -4.63 7.17
C ASP A 400 13.12 -3.38 7.14
N ARG A 401 12.69 -2.92 8.32
CA ARG A 401 11.72 -1.82 8.50
C ARG A 401 12.26 -0.66 9.34
N ILE A 402 11.59 0.48 9.21
CA ILE A 402 11.73 1.65 10.08
C ILE A 402 10.45 1.84 10.90
N GLU A 403 10.62 2.03 12.20
CA GLU A 403 9.60 2.48 13.13
C GLU A 403 9.98 3.86 13.67
N VAL A 404 8.99 4.72 13.92
CA VAL A 404 9.22 6.06 14.46
C VAL A 404 8.37 6.27 15.70
N GLU A 405 9.02 6.41 16.86
CA GLU A 405 8.39 6.96 18.05
C GLU A 405 8.27 8.49 17.87
N ILE A 406 7.08 9.05 18.12
CA ILE A 406 6.87 10.49 18.17
C ILE A 406 6.54 10.92 19.61
N SER A 407 7.26 11.93 20.09
CA SER A 407 7.06 12.55 21.39
C SER A 407 6.87 14.06 21.25
N ARG A 408 6.06 14.65 22.14
CA ARG A 408 5.97 16.11 22.24
C ARG A 408 7.09 16.60 23.17
N GLY A 409 7.94 17.49 22.67
CA GLY A 409 8.81 18.29 23.54
C GLY A 409 7.95 19.08 24.52
N ARG A 410 8.34 19.08 25.80
CA ARG A 410 7.78 19.96 26.83
C ARG A 410 7.96 21.42 26.41
#